data_AF-A0A177JSJ9-F1
#
_entry.id   AF-A0A177JSJ9-F1
#
_cell.length_a   1.000
_cell.length_b   1.000
_cell.length_c   1.000
_cell.angle_alpha   90.00
_cell.angle_beta   90.00
_cell.angle_gamma   90.00
#
_symmetry.space_group_name_H-M   'P 1'
#
loop_
_entity.id
_entity.type
_entity.pdbx_description
1 polymer ?
#
loop_
_entity_poly.entity_id
_entity_poly.type
_entity_poly.pdbx_seq_one_letter_code
_entity_poly.pdbx_strand_id
1 'polypeptide(L)'
;MKPPASRRRAARPQRVRIFVGCEGESEQGYVALLQRLADAAGLAIHLDTVVLQPGGGDPLAIVELAVRRMTQREQQSGMDFAHRAILLDADKRGLQRQRDDSAAVIAAGAGMTLIWQEPCHEALLLRHLPNCAQLRPPQTRVAGQQLVQRWPDYRKPMSAARLAQRIDAASLAQVRAVEGTLAGFLVAIGLLPPEAG
;
A
#
# COMPACT_ATOMS: atom_id res chain seq x y z
N MET A 1 -21.94 38.95 35.58
CA MET A 1 -21.06 38.53 34.47
C MET A 1 -21.45 37.13 34.04
N LYS A 2 -21.85 36.92 32.78
CA LYS A 2 -22.10 35.57 32.23
C LYS A 2 -20.75 34.93 31.85
N PRO A 3 -20.50 33.65 32.18
CA PRO A 3 -19.28 32.98 31.75
C PRO A 3 -19.30 32.77 30.22
N PRO A 4 -18.13 32.77 29.55
CA PRO A 4 -18.06 32.57 28.11
C PRO A 4 -18.48 31.14 27.75
N ALA A 5 -19.32 31.03 26.71
CA ALA A 5 -19.77 29.76 26.16
C ALA A 5 -18.58 28.89 25.76
N SER A 6 -18.54 27.66 26.27
CA SER A 6 -17.51 26.67 25.94
C SER A 6 -17.58 26.38 24.42
N ARG A 7 -16.46 26.57 23.72
CA ARG A 7 -16.31 26.14 22.33
C ARG A 7 -16.38 24.62 22.32
N ARG A 8 -17.55 24.09 21.94
CA ARG A 8 -17.77 22.66 21.72
C ARG A 8 -16.74 22.18 20.70
N ARG A 9 -15.76 21.39 21.16
CA ARG A 9 -14.72 20.80 20.31
C ARG A 9 -15.44 19.95 19.26
N ALA A 10 -15.30 20.30 17.97
CA ALA A 10 -15.92 19.54 16.89
C ALA A 10 -15.52 18.07 17.02
N ALA A 11 -16.51 17.16 17.01
CA ALA A 11 -16.25 15.73 17.06
C ALA A 11 -15.42 15.35 15.84
N ARG A 12 -14.18 14.90 16.06
CA ARG A 12 -13.32 14.43 14.97
C ARG A 12 -13.96 13.16 14.40
N PRO A 13 -14.23 13.07 13.09
CA PRO A 13 -14.82 11.87 12.51
C PRO A 13 -13.95 10.66 12.82
N GLN A 14 -14.60 9.56 13.22
CA GLN A 14 -13.91 8.30 13.50
C GLN A 14 -13.24 7.81 12.22
N ARG A 15 -11.94 7.53 12.29
CA ARG A 15 -11.17 7.08 11.12
C ARG A 15 -11.55 5.65 10.77
N VAL A 16 -11.89 5.41 9.51
CA VAL A 16 -12.07 4.07 8.95
C VAL A 16 -10.71 3.36 8.94
N ARG A 17 -10.64 2.16 9.50
CA ARG A 17 -9.40 1.38 9.58
C ARG A 17 -9.24 0.50 8.35
N ILE A 18 -8.03 0.50 7.80
CA ILE A 18 -7.66 -0.26 6.61
C ILE A 18 -6.39 -1.04 6.95
N PHE A 19 -6.41 -2.35 6.76
CA PHE A 19 -5.24 -3.20 6.96
C PHE A 19 -4.36 -3.19 5.72
N VAL A 20 -3.05 -2.99 5.88
CA VAL A 20 -2.08 -3.11 4.78
C VAL A 20 -0.87 -3.95 5.22
N GLY A 21 -0.75 -5.14 4.67
CA GLY A 21 0.41 -6.02 4.82
C GLY A 21 1.55 -5.60 3.87
N CYS A 22 2.77 -5.62 4.36
CA CYS A 22 3.99 -5.23 3.65
C CYS A 22 5.08 -6.29 3.84
N GLU A 23 5.84 -6.63 2.80
CA GLU A 23 6.97 -7.54 2.94
C GLU A 23 8.13 -6.94 3.74
N GLY A 24 8.38 -5.63 3.63
CA GLY A 24 9.47 -4.98 4.33
C GLY A 24 9.24 -3.50 4.64
N GLU A 25 10.32 -2.86 5.09
CA GLU A 25 10.32 -1.45 5.52
C GLU A 25 10.13 -0.47 4.35
N SER A 26 10.40 -0.90 3.11
CA SER A 26 10.28 -0.03 1.93
C SER A 26 8.81 0.20 1.57
N GLU A 27 8.04 -0.89 1.53
CA GLU A 27 6.60 -0.87 1.35
C GLU A 27 5.92 -0.15 2.52
N GLN A 28 6.41 -0.36 3.76
CA GLN A 28 5.94 0.38 4.92
C GLN A 28 6.11 1.90 4.74
N GLY A 29 7.27 2.35 4.22
CA GLY A 29 7.51 3.74 3.89
C GLY A 29 6.52 4.29 2.85
N TYR A 30 6.17 3.49 1.86
CA TYR A 30 5.18 3.83 0.85
C TYR A 30 3.75 3.89 1.40
N VAL A 31 3.33 2.95 2.24
CA VAL A 31 2.01 3.02 2.89
C VAL A 31 1.92 4.24 3.83
N ALA A 32 3.01 4.58 4.53
CA ALA A 32 3.08 5.80 5.31
C ALA A 32 2.99 7.07 4.43
N LEU A 33 3.50 7.05 3.18
CA LEU A 33 3.24 8.11 2.22
C LEU A 33 1.76 8.18 1.85
N LEU A 34 1.11 7.05 1.55
CA LEU A 34 -0.33 7.02 1.25
C LEU A 34 -1.16 7.59 2.40
N GLN A 35 -0.82 7.29 3.66
CA GLN A 35 -1.47 7.88 4.83
C GLN A 35 -1.30 9.41 4.86
N ARG A 36 -0.10 9.92 4.56
CA ARG A 36 0.13 11.38 4.49
C ARG A 36 -0.69 12.05 3.40
N LEU A 37 -0.81 11.42 2.23
CA LEU A 37 -1.64 11.93 1.13
C LEU A 37 -3.12 11.91 1.50
N ALA A 38 -3.57 10.87 2.21
CA ALA A 38 -4.94 10.77 2.72
C ALA A 38 -5.24 11.87 3.76
N ASP A 39 -4.31 12.10 4.70
CA ASP A 39 -4.43 13.18 5.69
C ASP A 39 -4.46 14.55 5.00
N ALA A 40 -3.63 14.78 3.98
CA ALA A 40 -3.61 16.02 3.21
C ALA A 40 -4.90 16.24 2.40
N ALA A 41 -5.53 15.16 1.92
CA ALA A 41 -6.83 15.18 1.26
C ALA A 41 -8.01 15.26 2.24
N GLY A 42 -7.76 15.30 3.56
CA GLY A 42 -8.82 15.37 4.58
C GLY A 42 -9.62 14.08 4.77
N LEU A 43 -9.11 12.94 4.27
CA LEU A 43 -9.79 11.65 4.39
C LEU A 43 -9.75 11.15 5.83
N ALA A 44 -10.91 10.72 6.33
CA ALA A 44 -11.03 10.11 7.65
C ALA A 44 -10.67 8.61 7.60
N ILE A 45 -9.46 8.27 7.14
CA ILE A 45 -8.97 6.90 7.09
C ILE A 45 -7.68 6.71 7.92
N HIS A 46 -7.42 5.47 8.32
CA HIS A 46 -6.19 5.04 8.97
C HIS A 46 -5.66 3.76 8.32
N LEU A 47 -4.50 3.86 7.67
CA LEU A 47 -3.76 2.72 7.14
C LEU A 47 -2.96 2.07 8.27
N ASP A 48 -3.46 0.94 8.76
CA ASP A 48 -2.80 0.10 9.75
C ASP A 48 -1.80 -0.83 9.03
N THR A 49 -0.53 -0.39 9.02
CA THR A 49 0.53 -1.05 8.27
C THR A 49 1.21 -2.13 9.11
N VAL A 50 1.39 -3.32 8.52
CA VAL A 50 2.02 -4.47 9.19
C VAL A 50 3.13 -5.05 8.32
N VAL A 51 4.35 -5.09 8.83
CA VAL A 51 5.48 -5.79 8.21
C VAL A 51 5.34 -7.30 8.47
N LEU A 52 5.38 -8.09 7.40
CA LEU A 52 5.10 -9.53 7.38
C LEU A 52 6.39 -10.35 7.35
N GLN A 53 7.26 -10.15 8.35
CA GLN A 53 8.51 -10.89 8.51
C GLN A 53 8.52 -11.76 9.79
N PRO A 54 9.22 -12.92 9.76
CA PRO A 54 9.86 -13.52 8.58
C PRO A 54 8.83 -14.10 7.59
N GLY A 55 9.03 -13.85 6.29
CA GLY A 55 8.13 -14.31 5.22
C GLY A 55 8.79 -15.11 4.10
N GLY A 56 10.12 -15.26 4.10
CA GLY A 56 10.89 -16.05 3.11
C GLY A 56 10.78 -15.63 1.64
N GLY A 57 10.00 -14.59 1.33
CA GLY A 57 9.52 -14.26 -0.01
C GLY A 57 8.63 -15.35 -0.63
N ASP A 58 8.05 -16.24 0.18
CA ASP A 58 7.05 -17.19 -0.28
C ASP A 58 5.65 -16.58 -0.14
N PRO A 59 4.91 -16.35 -1.24
CA PRO A 59 3.63 -15.64 -1.19
C PRO A 59 2.60 -16.28 -0.26
N LEU A 60 2.52 -17.61 -0.21
CA LEU A 60 1.56 -18.29 0.66
C LEU A 60 1.86 -18.04 2.14
N ALA A 61 3.11 -18.19 2.57
CA ALA A 61 3.48 -17.91 3.96
C ALA A 61 3.22 -16.44 4.35
N ILE A 62 3.47 -15.50 3.43
CA ILE A 62 3.20 -14.07 3.65
C ILE A 62 1.71 -13.82 3.82
N VAL A 63 0.86 -14.38 2.96
CA VAL A 63 -0.60 -14.25 3.05
C VAL A 63 -1.15 -14.88 4.34
N GLU A 64 -0.72 -16.08 4.70
CA GLU A 64 -1.13 -16.73 5.96
C GLU A 64 -0.72 -15.90 7.19
N LEU A 65 0.48 -15.32 7.18
CA LEU A 65 0.91 -14.40 8.23
C LEU A 65 0.06 -13.13 8.26
N ALA A 66 -0.28 -12.56 7.10
CA ALA A 66 -1.14 -11.38 7.01
C ALA A 66 -2.51 -11.62 7.63
N VAL A 67 -3.16 -12.75 7.29
CA VAL A 67 -4.46 -13.13 7.85
C VAL A 67 -4.38 -13.24 9.37
N ARG A 68 -3.39 -13.97 9.89
CA ARG A 68 -3.19 -14.10 11.35
C ARG A 68 -3.00 -12.76 12.05
N ARG A 69 -2.17 -11.87 11.50
CA ARG A 69 -1.90 -10.54 12.07
C ARG A 69 -3.11 -9.62 12.00
N MET A 70 -3.86 -9.67 10.91
CA MET A 70 -5.10 -8.91 10.75
C MET A 70 -6.12 -9.34 11.81
N THR A 71 -6.42 -10.63 11.90
CA THR A 71 -7.38 -11.16 12.88
C THR A 71 -6.97 -10.83 14.31
N GLN A 72 -5.68 -10.93 14.65
CA GLN A 72 -5.17 -10.53 15.96
C GLN A 72 -5.44 -9.04 16.26
N ARG A 73 -5.26 -8.15 15.27
CA ARG A 73 -5.51 -6.71 15.44
C ARG A 73 -7.00 -6.39 15.54
N GLU A 74 -7.85 -7.06 14.76
CA GLU A 74 -9.31 -6.92 14.87
C GLU A 74 -9.75 -7.31 16.29
N GLN A 75 -9.31 -8.46 16.80
CA GLN A 75 -9.58 -8.93 18.16
C GLN A 75 -9.09 -7.95 19.25
N GLN A 76 -7.87 -7.44 19.13
CA GLN A 76 -7.30 -6.49 20.11
C GLN A 76 -8.04 -5.15 20.14
N SER A 77 -8.53 -4.70 18.99
CA SER A 77 -9.22 -3.42 18.85
C SER A 77 -10.72 -3.49 19.07
N GLY A 78 -11.33 -4.68 18.95
CA GLY A 78 -12.78 -4.88 18.91
C GLY A 78 -13.46 -4.30 17.66
N MET A 79 -12.71 -4.00 16.59
CA MET A 79 -13.22 -3.40 15.36
C MET A 79 -12.59 -4.04 14.12
N ASP A 80 -13.43 -4.34 13.14
CA ASP A 80 -13.00 -4.91 11.85
C ASP A 80 -12.35 -3.86 10.94
N PHE A 81 -11.52 -4.33 10.00
CA PHE A 81 -10.99 -3.50 8.92
C PHE A 81 -12.00 -3.39 7.77
N ALA A 82 -12.24 -2.16 7.30
CA ALA A 82 -13.15 -1.92 6.18
C ALA A 82 -12.55 -2.35 4.82
N HIS A 83 -11.23 -2.22 4.67
CA HIS A 83 -10.49 -2.71 3.51
C HIS A 83 -9.20 -3.39 3.97
N ARG A 84 -8.72 -4.35 3.18
CA ARG A 84 -7.57 -5.18 3.51
C ARG A 84 -6.76 -5.41 2.25
N ALA A 85 -5.46 -5.14 2.29
CA ALA A 85 -4.58 -5.38 1.17
C ALA A 85 -3.20 -5.90 1.62
N ILE A 86 -2.48 -6.54 0.70
CA ILE A 86 -1.09 -6.96 0.88
C ILE A 86 -0.29 -6.50 -0.34
N LEU A 87 0.83 -5.84 -0.11
CA LEU A 87 1.84 -5.52 -1.12
C LEU A 87 2.82 -6.70 -1.21
N LEU A 88 2.97 -7.28 -2.40
CA LEU A 88 3.83 -8.43 -2.66
C LEU A 88 4.73 -8.19 -3.88
N ASP A 89 6.02 -8.46 -3.77
CA ASP A 89 6.93 -8.56 -4.91
C ASP A 89 6.55 -9.78 -5.77
N ALA A 90 6.58 -9.60 -7.09
CA ALA A 90 6.22 -10.66 -8.04
C ALA A 90 7.42 -11.47 -8.54
N ASP A 91 8.63 -11.20 -8.05
CA ASP A 91 9.89 -11.81 -8.53
C ASP A 91 9.94 -13.35 -8.33
N LYS A 92 9.23 -13.86 -7.32
CA LYS A 92 9.07 -15.30 -7.04
C LYS A 92 7.73 -15.87 -7.46
N ARG A 93 6.81 -15.05 -7.95
CA ARG A 93 5.50 -15.49 -8.42
C ARG A 93 5.66 -16.41 -9.63
N GLY A 94 4.92 -17.50 -9.67
CA GLY A 94 4.96 -18.52 -10.72
C GLY A 94 6.02 -19.60 -10.50
N LEU A 95 6.97 -19.42 -9.58
CA LEU A 95 7.96 -20.47 -9.25
C LEU A 95 7.29 -21.69 -8.62
N GLN A 96 6.22 -21.48 -7.85
CA GLN A 96 5.43 -22.54 -7.22
C GLN A 96 3.94 -22.26 -7.39
N ARG A 97 3.42 -22.52 -8.60
CA ARG A 97 2.04 -22.19 -8.99
C ARG A 97 0.98 -22.65 -7.99
N GLN A 98 1.10 -23.86 -7.43
CA GLN A 98 0.15 -24.36 -6.43
C GLN A 98 0.10 -23.49 -5.17
N ARG A 99 1.24 -22.91 -4.75
CA ARG A 99 1.31 -21.99 -3.61
C ARG A 99 0.70 -20.64 -3.96
N ASP A 100 0.94 -20.13 -5.17
CA ASP A 100 0.31 -18.89 -5.64
C ASP A 100 -1.22 -19.02 -5.68
N ASP A 101 -1.72 -20.14 -6.21
CA ASP A 101 -3.16 -20.42 -6.27
C ASP A 101 -3.75 -20.53 -4.85
N SER A 102 -3.05 -21.20 -3.94
CA SER A 102 -3.47 -21.31 -2.53
C SER A 102 -3.46 -19.96 -1.82
N ALA A 103 -2.45 -19.12 -2.08
CA ALA A 103 -2.37 -17.76 -1.54
C ALA A 103 -3.54 -16.90 -2.03
N ALA A 104 -3.90 -17.01 -3.30
CA ALA A 104 -5.06 -16.33 -3.87
C ALA A 104 -6.38 -16.76 -3.21
N VAL A 105 -6.58 -18.07 -2.99
CA VAL A 105 -7.77 -18.61 -2.31
C VAL A 105 -7.87 -18.09 -0.87
N ILE A 106 -6.78 -18.15 -0.11
CA ILE A 106 -6.77 -17.68 1.29
C ILE A 106 -7.01 -16.17 1.37
N ALA A 107 -6.37 -15.39 0.51
CA ALA A 107 -6.58 -13.95 0.46
C ALA A 107 -8.03 -13.60 0.13
N ALA A 108 -8.63 -14.28 -0.86
CA ALA A 108 -10.04 -14.09 -1.22
C ALA A 108 -10.97 -14.46 -0.06
N GLY A 109 -10.73 -15.58 0.62
CA GLY A 109 -11.49 -16.00 1.80
C GLY A 109 -11.43 -15.00 2.96
N ALA A 110 -10.32 -14.26 3.09
CA ALA A 110 -10.15 -13.19 4.08
C ALA A 110 -10.62 -11.80 3.59
N GLY A 111 -11.10 -11.68 2.35
CA GLY A 111 -11.44 -10.40 1.72
C GLY A 111 -10.24 -9.47 1.55
N MET A 112 -9.03 -10.04 1.36
CA MET A 112 -7.79 -9.30 1.14
C MET A 112 -7.49 -9.14 -0.34
N THR A 113 -7.16 -7.92 -0.76
CA THR A 113 -6.64 -7.64 -2.10
C THR A 113 -5.13 -7.91 -2.15
N LEU A 114 -4.69 -8.79 -3.06
CA LEU A 114 -3.27 -9.02 -3.35
C LEU A 114 -2.79 -8.03 -4.40
N ILE A 115 -1.96 -7.07 -4.00
CA ILE A 115 -1.35 -6.08 -4.88
C ILE A 115 0.05 -6.57 -5.25
N TRP A 116 0.15 -7.23 -6.39
CA TRP A 116 1.43 -7.68 -6.95
C TRP A 116 2.22 -6.51 -7.54
N GLN A 117 3.47 -6.40 -7.14
CA GLN A 117 4.42 -5.38 -7.59
C GLN A 117 5.33 -6.03 -8.61
N GLU A 118 5.09 -5.77 -9.90
CA GLU A 118 5.84 -6.45 -10.96
C GLU A 118 7.11 -5.69 -11.34
N PRO A 119 8.32 -6.29 -11.31
CA PRO A 119 8.69 -7.47 -10.54
C PRO A 119 8.88 -7.20 -9.04
N CYS A 120 9.03 -5.94 -8.61
CA CYS A 120 9.24 -5.59 -7.21
C CYS A 120 8.76 -4.17 -6.84
N HIS A 121 8.91 -3.79 -5.57
CA HIS A 121 8.61 -2.45 -5.06
C HIS A 121 9.29 -1.30 -5.81
N GLU A 122 10.57 -1.41 -6.16
CA GLU A 122 11.26 -0.35 -6.92
C GLU A 122 10.64 -0.14 -8.32
N ALA A 123 10.15 -1.22 -8.95
CA ALA A 123 9.45 -1.12 -10.22
C ALA A 123 8.08 -0.45 -10.05
N LEU A 124 7.39 -0.69 -8.93
CA LEU A 124 6.19 0.05 -8.57
C LEU A 124 6.50 1.55 -8.43
N LEU A 125 7.52 1.92 -7.64
CA LEU A 125 7.90 3.32 -7.43
C LEU A 125 8.28 4.04 -8.74
N LEU A 126 8.94 3.34 -9.68
CA LEU A 126 9.26 3.89 -11.00
C LEU A 126 8.01 4.40 -11.71
N ARG A 127 6.87 3.71 -11.59
CA ARG A 127 5.64 4.06 -12.31
C ARG A 127 4.96 5.33 -11.79
N HIS A 128 5.35 5.79 -10.61
CA HIS A 128 4.92 7.06 -10.01
C HIS A 128 5.76 8.25 -10.49
N LEU A 129 6.92 8.00 -11.12
CA LEU A 129 7.79 9.05 -11.60
C LEU A 129 7.34 9.60 -12.96
N PRO A 130 7.58 10.90 -13.24
CA PRO A 130 7.29 11.49 -14.54
C PRO A 130 7.90 10.70 -15.69
N ASN A 131 7.11 10.47 -16.74
CA ASN A 131 7.50 9.74 -17.96
C ASN A 131 7.93 8.28 -17.72
N CYS A 132 7.56 7.67 -16.58
CA CYS A 132 7.99 6.33 -16.21
C CYS A 132 6.84 5.33 -15.97
N ALA A 133 5.58 5.76 -16.06
CA ALA A 133 4.39 4.92 -15.81
C ALA A 133 4.38 3.59 -16.60
N GLN A 134 4.86 3.63 -17.85
CA GLN A 134 4.92 2.46 -18.73
C GLN A 134 6.19 1.62 -18.60
N LEU A 135 7.16 2.03 -17.77
CA LEU A 135 8.38 1.24 -17.59
C LEU A 135 8.04 -0.09 -16.92
N ARG A 136 8.53 -1.18 -17.53
CA ARG A 136 8.38 -2.56 -17.07
C ARG A 136 9.75 -3.23 -17.05
N PRO A 137 10.60 -2.91 -16.06
CA PRO A 137 11.88 -3.60 -15.91
C PRO A 137 11.63 -5.11 -15.75
N PRO A 138 12.37 -5.98 -16.44
CA PRO A 138 12.08 -7.42 -16.42
C PRO A 138 12.50 -8.12 -15.12
N GLN A 139 13.36 -7.49 -14.30
CA GLN A 139 13.92 -8.08 -13.08
C GLN A 139 14.14 -7.02 -12.00
N THR A 140 14.08 -7.45 -10.73
CA THR A 140 14.30 -6.62 -9.52
C THR A 140 15.57 -5.79 -9.60
N ARG A 141 16.70 -6.39 -10.03
CA ARG A 141 17.98 -5.68 -10.18
C ARG A 141 17.90 -4.53 -11.17
N VAL A 142 17.25 -4.75 -12.31
CA VAL A 142 17.10 -3.74 -13.37
C VAL A 142 16.17 -2.61 -12.90
N ALA A 143 15.10 -2.94 -12.18
CA ALA A 143 14.21 -1.94 -11.58
C ALA A 143 14.96 -1.01 -10.63
N GLY A 144 15.76 -1.56 -9.72
CA GLY A 144 16.58 -0.77 -8.80
C GLY A 144 17.58 0.15 -9.51
N GLN A 145 18.26 -0.35 -10.55
CA GLN A 145 19.20 0.45 -11.34
C GLN A 145 18.51 1.60 -12.07
N GLN A 146 17.37 1.32 -12.73
CA GLN A 146 16.61 2.34 -13.45
C GLN A 146 16.01 3.40 -12.52
N LEU A 147 15.58 2.99 -11.31
CA LEU A 147 15.07 3.89 -10.29
C LEU A 147 16.18 4.83 -9.82
N VAL A 148 17.35 4.31 -9.46
CA VAL A 148 18.49 5.14 -9.04
C VAL A 148 18.97 6.06 -10.16
N GLN A 149 18.93 5.63 -11.42
CA GLN A 149 19.29 6.50 -12.55
C GLN A 149 18.37 7.73 -12.67
N ARG A 150 17.07 7.56 -12.40
CA ARG A 150 16.04 8.62 -12.51
C ARG A 150 15.86 9.41 -11.21
N TRP A 151 16.20 8.78 -10.10
CA TRP A 151 16.17 9.33 -8.76
C TRP A 151 17.48 8.99 -8.05
N PRO A 152 18.57 9.75 -8.33
CA PRO A 152 19.91 9.47 -7.78
C PRO A 152 19.97 9.39 -6.24
N ASP A 153 19.10 10.15 -5.57
CA ASP A 153 18.98 10.20 -4.12
C ASP A 153 18.17 9.02 -3.52
N TYR A 154 17.64 8.11 -4.35
CA TYR A 154 16.91 6.95 -3.86
C TYR A 154 17.79 6.02 -3.02
N ARG A 155 17.30 5.61 -1.86
CA ARG A 155 17.95 4.69 -0.91
C ARG A 155 16.88 3.80 -0.29
N LYS A 156 17.14 2.48 -0.23
CA LYS A 156 16.23 1.49 0.35
C LYS A 156 16.62 1.22 1.83
N PRO A 157 15.69 1.24 2.80
CA PRO A 157 14.32 1.75 2.69
C PRO A 157 14.28 3.28 2.67
N MET A 158 13.19 3.86 2.13
CA MET A 158 12.97 5.30 2.10
C MET A 158 11.77 5.69 2.98
N SER A 159 11.93 6.74 3.80
CA SER A 159 10.82 7.27 4.60
C SER A 159 9.73 7.92 3.73
N ALA A 160 8.50 7.95 4.23
CA ALA A 160 7.37 8.64 3.59
C ALA A 160 7.67 10.12 3.26
N ALA A 161 8.41 10.82 4.12
CA ALA A 161 8.77 12.22 3.89
C ALA A 161 9.73 12.39 2.70
N ARG A 162 10.65 11.45 2.49
CA ARG A 162 11.55 11.43 1.33
C ARG A 162 10.82 10.99 0.07
N LEU A 163 9.93 9.99 0.18
CA LEU A 163 9.10 9.57 -0.94
C LEU A 163 8.20 10.72 -1.45
N ALA A 164 7.63 11.51 -0.53
CA ALA A 164 6.79 12.67 -0.83
C ALA A 164 7.51 13.78 -1.62
N GLN A 165 8.85 13.76 -1.73
CA GLN A 165 9.60 14.73 -2.53
C GLN A 165 9.43 14.50 -4.04
N ARG A 166 9.00 13.29 -4.45
CA ARG A 166 8.82 12.91 -5.86
C ARG A 166 7.48 12.28 -6.17
N ILE A 167 6.76 11.83 -5.15
CA ILE A 167 5.48 11.13 -5.29
C ILE A 167 4.40 11.94 -4.58
N ASP A 168 3.48 12.50 -5.36
CA ASP A 168 2.34 13.27 -4.88
C ASP A 168 1.01 12.68 -5.36
N ALA A 169 -0.09 13.43 -5.19
CA ALA A 169 -1.41 12.99 -5.64
C ALA A 169 -1.50 12.82 -7.17
N ALA A 170 -0.78 13.64 -7.95
CA ALA A 170 -0.75 13.50 -9.41
C ALA A 170 0.02 12.24 -9.82
N SER A 171 1.12 11.93 -9.13
CA SER A 171 1.82 10.65 -9.28
C SER A 171 0.91 9.43 -8.99
N LEU A 172 0.01 9.52 -8.00
CA LEU A 172 -0.96 8.46 -7.74
C LEU A 172 -1.99 8.31 -8.87
N ALA A 173 -2.40 9.41 -9.50
CA ALA A 173 -3.31 9.33 -10.64
C ALA A 173 -2.67 8.63 -11.84
N GLN A 174 -1.36 8.83 -12.06
CA GLN A 174 -0.62 8.17 -13.15
C GLN A 174 -0.62 6.64 -13.03
N VAL A 175 -0.55 6.11 -11.81
CA VAL A 175 -0.45 4.65 -11.61
C VAL A 175 -1.74 3.96 -11.97
N ARG A 176 -2.87 4.67 -12.01
CA ARG A 176 -4.16 4.11 -12.42
C ARG A 176 -4.12 3.38 -13.76
N ALA A 177 -3.46 3.98 -14.74
CA ALA A 177 -3.41 3.46 -16.09
C ALA A 177 -2.58 2.17 -16.22
N VAL A 178 -1.78 1.84 -15.20
CA VAL A 178 -0.69 0.86 -15.31
C VAL A 178 -0.68 -0.15 -14.16
N GLU A 179 -1.32 0.14 -13.03
CA GLU A 179 -1.36 -0.68 -11.82
C GLU A 179 -2.81 -0.94 -11.39
N GLY A 180 -3.55 -1.72 -12.17
CA GLY A 180 -5.00 -1.89 -12.00
C GLY A 180 -5.42 -2.29 -10.59
N THR A 181 -4.74 -3.26 -9.97
CA THR A 181 -5.08 -3.74 -8.62
C THR A 181 -4.78 -2.70 -7.54
N LEU A 182 -3.63 -2.01 -7.62
CA LEU A 182 -3.32 -0.90 -6.72
C LEU A 182 -4.33 0.24 -6.91
N ALA A 183 -4.66 0.58 -8.16
CA ALA A 183 -5.62 1.62 -8.48
C ALA A 183 -7.01 1.32 -7.89
N GLY A 184 -7.49 0.07 -8.02
CA GLY A 184 -8.74 -0.38 -7.42
C GLY A 184 -8.74 -0.24 -5.90
N PHE A 185 -7.63 -0.62 -5.24
CA PHE A 185 -7.47 -0.41 -3.80
C PHE A 185 -7.48 1.09 -3.43
N LEU A 186 -6.72 1.92 -4.15
CA LEU A 186 -6.67 3.37 -3.91
C LEU A 186 -8.04 4.05 -4.10
N VAL A 187 -8.84 3.59 -5.05
CA VAL A 187 -10.24 4.03 -5.24
C VAL A 187 -11.10 3.59 -4.06
N ALA A 188 -11.03 2.33 -3.65
CA ALA A 188 -11.82 1.79 -2.55
C ALA A 188 -11.60 2.56 -1.24
N ILE A 189 -10.38 3.01 -0.99
CA ILE A 189 -10.03 3.78 0.23
C ILE A 189 -10.18 5.30 0.05
N GLY A 190 -10.65 5.76 -1.11
CA GLY A 190 -10.93 7.18 -1.40
C GLY A 190 -9.72 8.04 -1.76
N LEU A 191 -8.52 7.46 -1.94
CA LEU A 191 -7.31 8.18 -2.34
C LEU A 191 -7.30 8.58 -3.81
N LEU A 192 -8.06 7.88 -4.64
CA LEU A 192 -8.31 8.29 -6.01
C LEU A 192 -9.83 8.30 -6.29
N PRO A 193 -10.34 9.20 -7.15
CA PRO A 193 -11.75 9.23 -7.51
C PRO A 193 -12.15 8.00 -8.35
N PRO A 194 -13.40 7.50 -8.36
CA PRO A 194 -13.79 6.48 -9.33
C PRO A 194 -13.56 6.95 -10.78
N GLU A 195 -13.37 6.04 -11.73
CA GLU A 195 -13.33 6.44 -13.15
C GLU A 195 -14.67 7.09 -13.53
N ALA A 196 -14.60 8.21 -14.25
CA ALA A 196 -15.79 8.76 -14.89
C ALA A 196 -16.20 7.81 -16.01
N GLY A 197 -17.39 7.20 -15.87
CA GLY A 197 -18.00 6.38 -16.91
C GLY A 197 -18.45 7.19 -18.13
#